data_AF-A0A962Q848-F1
#
_entry.id   AF-A0A962Q848-F1
#
_cell.length_a   1.000
_cell.length_b   1.000
_cell.length_c   1.000
_cell.angle_alpha   90.00
_cell.angle_beta   90.00
_cell.angle_gamma   90.00
#
_symmetry.space_group_name_H-M   'P 1'
#
loop_
_entity.id
_entity.type
_entity.pdbx_description
1 polymer ?
#
loop_
_entity_poly.entity_id
_entity_poly.type
_entity_poly.pdbx_seq_one_letter_code
_entity_poly.pdbx_strand_id
1 'polypeptide(L)'
;DFMQDNVKPRLASVAGISEVAIWGGEERQVQVLVDPARLAQRGLSLTDLRGAIRSRNLDRSGGTIESGKREYLLRTIGRFESISEVGELILARRGDQVIRLSDVADVRLGQFEKRSITRFNGAPHIFIALRREPGSNVIDIKRRMSAEIDAINRELLVPAGMQLKP
;
A
#
# COMPACT_ATOMS: atom_id res chain seq x y z
N ASP A 1 -0.33 -1.21 -7.59
CA ASP A 1 0.27 0.14 -7.54
C ASP A 1 -0.06 0.95 -8.80
N PHE A 2 0.53 0.68 -9.97
CA PHE A 2 0.31 1.48 -11.19
C PHE A 2 -1.17 1.80 -11.50
N MET A 3 -2.06 0.79 -11.46
CA MET A 3 -3.49 0.99 -11.71
C MET A 3 -4.18 1.83 -10.62
N GLN A 4 -3.76 1.69 -9.36
CA GLN A 4 -4.32 2.46 -8.25
C GLN A 4 -3.89 3.93 -8.30
N ASP A 5 -2.66 4.20 -8.76
CA ASP A 5 -2.10 5.55 -8.72
C ASP A 5 -2.41 6.36 -9.98
N ASN A 6 -2.54 5.70 -11.14
CA ASN A 6 -2.68 6.38 -12.44
C ASN A 6 -4.06 6.22 -13.08
N VAL A 7 -4.70 5.05 -12.92
CA VAL A 7 -5.97 4.74 -13.59
C VAL A 7 -7.16 5.04 -12.68
N LYS A 8 -7.13 4.58 -11.42
CA LYS A 8 -8.22 4.79 -10.46
C LYS A 8 -8.61 6.27 -10.31
N PRO A 9 -7.69 7.24 -10.17
CA PRO A 9 -8.07 8.64 -9.96
C PRO A 9 -8.79 9.23 -11.18
N ARG A 10 -8.39 8.83 -12.39
CA ARG A 10 -9.02 9.27 -13.64
C ARG A 10 -10.43 8.69 -13.82
N LEU A 11 -10.62 7.40 -13.51
CA LEU A 11 -11.96 6.82 -13.58
C LEU A 11 -12.89 7.38 -12.49
N ALA A 12 -12.33 7.69 -11.31
CA ALA A 12 -13.08 8.27 -10.19
C ALA A 12 -13.46 9.74 -10.42
N SER A 13 -12.73 10.48 -11.27
CA SER A 13 -13.06 11.88 -11.60
C SER A 13 -14.21 12.02 -12.60
N VAL A 14 -14.66 10.92 -13.22
CA VAL A 14 -15.81 10.93 -14.12
C VAL A 14 -17.09 11.25 -13.34
N ALA A 15 -17.71 12.38 -13.65
CA ALA A 15 -18.93 12.83 -12.97
C ALA A 15 -20.06 11.79 -13.03
N GLY A 16 -20.62 11.46 -11.86
CA GLY A 16 -21.61 10.40 -11.67
C GLY A 16 -21.02 9.08 -11.16
N ILE A 17 -19.71 8.99 -10.90
CA ILE A 17 -19.05 7.84 -10.27
C ILE A 17 -18.83 8.12 -8.79
N SER A 18 -19.29 7.21 -7.92
CA SER A 18 -19.13 7.28 -6.47
C SER A 18 -17.97 6.43 -5.95
N GLU A 19 -17.64 5.35 -6.64
CA GLU A 19 -16.59 4.43 -6.21
C GLU A 19 -15.93 3.74 -7.41
N VAL A 20 -14.61 3.59 -7.33
CA VAL A 20 -13.82 2.76 -8.24
C VAL A 20 -13.06 1.73 -7.42
N ALA A 21 -13.43 0.46 -7.60
CA ALA A 21 -12.76 -0.67 -6.97
C ALA A 21 -11.91 -1.39 -8.01
N ILE A 22 -10.66 -1.70 -7.66
CA ILE A 22 -9.72 -2.42 -8.52
C ILE A 22 -9.36 -3.71 -7.79
N TRP A 23 -9.50 -4.84 -8.47
CA TRP A 23 -9.10 -6.15 -7.98
C TRP A 23 -8.19 -6.84 -8.98
N GLY A 24 -7.27 -7.64 -8.48
CA GLY A 24 -6.24 -8.24 -9.31
C GLY A 24 -5.06 -7.30 -9.56
N GLY A 25 -4.00 -7.85 -10.13
CA GLY A 25 -2.69 -7.23 -10.13
C GLY A 25 -1.87 -7.63 -8.91
N GLU A 26 -0.55 -7.50 -9.02
CA GLU A 26 0.37 -7.78 -7.93
C GLU A 26 0.43 -6.56 -7.01
N GLU A 27 -0.34 -6.56 -5.93
CA GLU A 27 -0.08 -5.63 -4.83
C GLU A 27 1.28 -5.99 -4.21
N ARG A 28 2.18 -5.02 -4.17
CA ARG A 28 3.48 -5.19 -3.52
C ARG A 28 3.25 -5.14 -2.02
N GLN A 29 3.58 -6.22 -1.31
CA GLN A 29 3.55 -6.29 0.14
C GLN A 29 4.97 -6.43 0.69
N VAL A 30 5.24 -5.79 1.82
CA VAL A 30 6.46 -6.07 2.58
C VAL A 30 6.23 -7.35 3.38
N GLN A 31 7.00 -8.38 3.09
CA GLN A 31 6.99 -9.64 3.82
C GLN A 31 8.12 -9.64 4.84
N VAL A 32 7.78 -9.93 6.10
CA VAL A 32 8.72 -10.13 7.20
C VAL A 32 8.74 -11.64 7.49
N LEU A 33 9.79 -12.32 7.03
CA LEU A 33 9.98 -13.75 7.21
C LEU A 33 10.74 -14.00 8.51
N VAL A 34 10.01 -14.34 9.56
CA VAL A 34 10.55 -14.47 10.90
C VAL A 34 11.20 -15.83 11.11
N ASP A 35 12.38 -15.84 11.73
CA ASP A 35 13.05 -17.04 12.22
C ASP A 35 12.71 -17.25 13.72
N PRO A 36 11.86 -18.24 14.07
CA PRO A 36 11.46 -18.47 15.46
C PRO A 36 12.63 -18.85 16.38
N ALA A 37 13.67 -19.49 15.86
CA ALA A 37 14.85 -19.85 16.64
C ALA A 37 15.67 -18.62 17.00
N ARG A 38 15.86 -17.68 16.06
CA ARG A 38 16.54 -16.40 16.34
C ARG A 38 15.78 -15.50 17.31
N LEU A 39 14.44 -15.50 17.22
CA LEU A 39 13.57 -14.83 18.20
C LEU A 39 13.79 -15.41 19.60
N ALA A 40 13.71 -16.74 19.74
CA ALA A 40 13.86 -17.44 21.01
C ALA A 40 15.26 -17.23 21.63
N GLN A 41 16.33 -17.29 20.83
CA GLN A 41 17.70 -17.01 21.28
C GLN A 41 17.85 -15.60 21.86
N ARG A 42 17.05 -14.65 21.37
CA ARG A 42 17.00 -13.27 21.85
C ARG A 42 15.94 -13.07 22.92
N GLY A 43 15.23 -14.11 23.35
CA GLY A 43 14.15 -14.04 24.33
C GLY A 43 13.04 -13.08 23.92
N LEU A 44 12.68 -13.08 22.63
CA LEU A 44 11.58 -12.31 22.06
C LEU A 44 10.48 -13.26 21.57
N SER A 45 9.23 -12.86 21.76
CA SER A 45 8.08 -13.58 21.23
C SER A 45 7.61 -12.99 19.89
N LEU A 46 6.81 -13.76 19.14
CA LEU A 46 6.13 -13.26 17.95
C LEU A 46 5.16 -12.10 18.28
N THR A 47 4.63 -12.07 19.51
CA THR A 47 3.76 -10.99 19.99
C THR A 47 4.54 -9.69 20.16
N ASP A 48 5.77 -9.75 20.70
CA ASP A 48 6.64 -8.59 20.87
C ASP A 48 7.01 -8.01 19.50
N LEU A 49 7.35 -8.87 18.55
CA LEU A 49 7.62 -8.50 17.16
C LEU A 49 6.44 -7.76 16.53
N ARG A 50 5.24 -8.34 16.63
CA ARG A 50 4.00 -7.74 16.12
C ARG A 50 3.73 -6.38 16.79
N GLY A 51 3.99 -6.28 18.09
CA GLY A 51 3.85 -5.03 18.85
C GLY A 51 4.80 -3.93 18.34
N ALA A 52 6.07 -4.26 18.13
CA ALA A 52 7.08 -3.33 17.63
C ALA A 52 6.78 -2.83 16.20
N ILE A 53 6.35 -3.72 15.31
CA ILE A 53 5.96 -3.33 13.93
C ILE A 53 4.75 -2.39 13.96
N ARG A 54 3.73 -2.71 14.78
CA ARG A 54 2.53 -1.87 14.91
C ARG A 54 2.82 -0.53 15.57
N SER A 55 3.67 -0.49 16.59
CA SER A 55 4.02 0.75 17.30
C SER A 55 4.84 1.70 16.44
N ARG A 56 5.69 1.18 15.56
CA ARG A 56 6.43 1.99 14.58
C ARG A 56 5.53 2.52 13.46
N ASN A 57 4.59 1.70 12.98
CA ASN A 57 3.62 2.08 11.93
C ASN A 57 2.49 3.00 12.43
N LEU A 58 2.45 3.32 13.73
CA LEU A 58 1.55 4.33 14.27
C LEU A 58 2.20 5.71 14.10
N ASP A 59 1.59 6.57 13.28
CA ASP A 59 1.89 8.01 13.24
C ASP A 59 1.68 8.59 14.65
N ARG A 60 2.76 8.75 15.43
CA ARG A 60 2.71 9.54 16.65
C ARG A 60 3.05 10.98 16.30
N SER A 61 2.11 11.88 16.57
CA SER A 61 2.37 13.32 16.66
C SER A 61 3.41 13.55 17.76
N GLY A 62 4.53 14.21 17.44
CA GLY A 62 5.62 14.47 18.38
C GLY A 62 5.36 15.65 19.34
N GLY A 63 4.19 16.31 19.22
CA GLY A 63 3.85 17.49 19.98
C GLY A 63 4.65 18.74 19.57
N THR A 64 4.35 19.86 20.24
CA THR A 64 5.03 21.14 20.05
C THR A 64 6.06 21.33 21.17
N ILE A 65 7.29 21.70 20.83
CA ILE A 65 8.28 22.18 21.82
C ILE A 65 8.33 23.70 21.73
N GLU A 66 7.93 24.39 22.80
CA GLU A 66 8.11 25.84 22.91
C GLU A 66 9.52 26.14 23.44
N SER A 67 10.31 26.86 22.64
CA SER A 67 11.59 27.42 23.07
C SER A 67 11.68 28.87 22.58
N GLY A 68 11.29 29.81 23.45
CA GLY A 68 11.24 31.24 23.15
C GLY A 68 10.08 31.65 22.23
N LYS A 69 10.26 32.69 21.40
CA LYS A 69 9.24 33.24 20.46
C LYS A 69 9.04 32.40 19.18
N ARG A 70 9.43 31.13 19.16
CA ARG A 70 9.35 30.27 17.97
C ARG A 70 8.72 28.94 18.34
N GLU A 71 7.69 28.57 17.59
CA GLU A 71 7.01 27.29 17.68
C GLU A 71 7.64 26.33 16.67
N TYR A 72 8.12 25.17 17.12
CA TYR A 72 8.59 24.11 16.24
C TYR A 72 7.63 22.92 16.35
N LEU A 73 6.92 22.64 15.25
CA LEU A 73 6.10 21.45 15.11
C LEU A 73 7.01 20.24 14.88
N LEU A 74 7.13 19.34 15.87
CA LEU A 74 7.92 18.13 15.73
C LEU A 74 7.01 16.98 15.23
N ARG A 75 7.20 16.57 13.97
CA ARG A 75 6.52 15.40 13.39
C ARG A 75 7.48 14.22 13.31
N THR A 76 7.16 13.14 14.01
CA THR A 76 7.83 11.84 13.82
C THR A 76 7.26 11.14 12.59
N ILE A 77 8.10 10.81 11.60
CA ILE A 77 7.70 10.04 10.41
C ILE A 77 7.43 8.59 10.87
N GLY A 78 6.15 8.21 10.96
CA GLY A 78 5.69 6.91 11.43
C GLY A 78 5.48 5.87 10.33
N ARG A 79 5.96 6.11 9.10
CA ARG A 79 5.82 5.18 7.98
C ARG A 79 7.20 4.79 7.47
N PHE A 80 7.42 3.50 7.23
CA PHE A 80 8.63 3.04 6.56
C PHE A 80 8.64 3.56 5.12
N GLU A 81 9.69 4.29 4.74
CA GLU A 81 9.86 4.83 3.39
C GLU A 81 10.58 3.82 2.47
N SER A 82 11.26 2.84 3.07
CA SER A 82 12.04 1.82 2.37
C SER A 82 12.04 0.45 3.07
N ILE A 83 12.29 -0.62 2.33
CA ILE A 83 12.44 -1.99 2.87
C ILE A 83 13.62 -2.05 3.85
N SER A 84 14.69 -1.31 3.56
CA SER A 84 15.86 -1.18 4.43
C SER A 84 15.49 -0.64 5.82
N GLU A 85 14.61 0.37 5.90
CA GLU A 85 14.15 0.90 7.19
C GLU A 85 13.34 -0.09 8.00
N VAL A 86 12.61 -1.00 7.34
CA VAL A 86 11.86 -2.06 8.02
C VAL A 86 12.84 -3.00 8.72
N GLY A 87 13.93 -3.39 8.05
CA GLY A 87 14.99 -4.23 8.64
C GLY A 87 15.68 -3.58 9.85
N GLU A 88 15.82 -2.25 9.84
CA GLU A 88 16.45 -1.49 10.93
C GLU A 88 15.55 -1.25 12.15
N LEU A 89 14.29 -1.71 12.10
CA LEU A 89 13.34 -1.59 13.21
C LEU A 89 13.91 -2.21 14.49
N ILE A 90 14.01 -1.39 15.55
CA ILE A 90 14.46 -1.84 16.87
C ILE A 90 13.32 -2.60 17.55
N LEU A 91 13.59 -3.84 17.95
CA LEU A 91 12.64 -4.71 18.67
C LEU A 91 12.81 -4.62 20.18
N ALA A 92 14.05 -4.54 20.65
CA ALA A 92 14.38 -4.41 22.06
C ALA A 92 15.76 -3.80 22.25
N ARG A 93 15.97 -3.20 23.43
CA ARG A 93 17.29 -2.77 23.92
C ARG A 93 17.56 -3.44 25.25
N ARG A 94 18.73 -4.07 25.39
CA ARG A 94 19.18 -4.75 26.62
C ARG A 94 20.59 -4.28 26.94
N GLY A 95 20.71 -3.36 27.90
CA GLY A 95 21.97 -2.64 28.13
C GLY A 95 22.41 -1.92 26.86
N ASP A 96 23.65 -2.15 26.44
CA ASP A 96 24.22 -1.59 25.21
C ASP A 96 23.86 -2.36 23.93
N GLN A 97 23.24 -3.54 24.06
CA GLN A 97 22.84 -4.34 22.91
C GLN A 97 21.48 -3.88 22.37
N VAL A 98 21.44 -3.55 21.08
CA VAL A 98 20.23 -3.25 20.33
C VAL A 98 19.88 -4.46 19.47
N ILE A 99 18.65 -4.94 19.59
CA ILE A 99 18.12 -6.05 18.77
C ILE A 99 17.22 -5.46 17.70
N ARG A 100 17.54 -5.72 16.43
CA ARG A 100 16.82 -5.23 15.25
C ARG A 100 15.95 -6.30 14.62
N LEU A 101 15.07 -5.90 13.70
CA LEU A 101 14.25 -6.82 12.93
C LEU A 101 15.11 -7.73 12.05
N SER A 102 16.14 -7.19 11.41
CA SER A 102 17.11 -7.93 10.60
C SER A 102 17.85 -9.04 11.37
N ASP A 103 17.93 -8.94 12.70
CA ASP A 103 18.54 -9.98 13.54
C ASP A 103 17.68 -11.25 13.66
N VAL A 104 16.38 -11.14 13.39
CA VAL A 104 15.39 -12.21 13.65
C VAL A 104 14.45 -12.48 12.48
N ALA A 105 14.51 -11.68 11.41
CA ALA A 105 13.65 -11.84 10.25
C ALA A 105 14.30 -11.30 8.97
N ASP A 106 14.01 -11.96 7.85
CA ASP A 106 14.34 -11.46 6.52
C ASP A 106 13.18 -10.61 6.00
N VAL A 107 13.49 -9.37 5.61
CA VAL A 107 12.49 -8.44 5.05
C VAL A 107 12.65 -8.41 3.53
N ARG A 108 11.58 -8.70 2.81
CA ARG A 108 11.57 -8.65 1.34
C ARG A 108 10.30 -8.03 0.80
N LEU A 109 10.40 -7.47 -0.40
CA LEU A 109 9.22 -7.14 -1.18
C LEU A 109 8.66 -8.43 -1.76
N GLY A 110 7.48 -8.82 -1.32
CA GLY A 110 6.71 -9.91 -1.91
C GLY A 110 5.54 -9.40 -2.72
N GLN A 111 5.01 -10.25 -3.59
CA GLN A 111 3.72 -10.01 -4.22
C GLN A 111 2.62 -10.55 -3.29
N PHE A 112 1.45 -9.91 -3.26
CA PHE A 112 0.30 -10.36 -2.50
C PHE A 112 -0.07 -11.80 -2.87
N GLU A 113 -0.46 -12.60 -1.87
CA GLU A 113 -0.86 -14.00 -2.06
C GLU A 113 -2.03 -14.06 -3.07
N LYS A 114 -1.96 -14.97 -4.07
CA LYS A 114 -2.97 -15.17 -5.12
C LYS A 114 -4.31 -15.69 -4.55
N ARG A 115 -4.97 -14.95 -3.66
CA ARG A 115 -6.30 -15.33 -3.12
C ARG A 115 -7.44 -15.01 -4.08
N SER A 116 -7.20 -14.16 -5.07
CA SER A 116 -8.11 -13.94 -6.18
C SER A 116 -7.43 -14.39 -7.45
N ILE A 117 -7.66 -15.65 -7.84
CA ILE A 117 -7.45 -16.08 -9.22
C ILE A 117 -8.58 -15.43 -10.02
N THR A 118 -8.46 -14.15 -10.35
CA THR A 118 -9.31 -13.55 -11.37
C THR A 118 -8.65 -13.81 -12.72
N ARG A 119 -8.78 -15.07 -13.17
CA ARG A 119 -8.49 -15.44 -14.55
C ARG A 119 -9.70 -15.10 -15.38
N PHE A 120 -9.50 -14.33 -16.43
CA PHE A 120 -10.42 -14.29 -17.56
C PHE A 120 -9.70 -15.03 -18.70
N ASN A 121 -10.33 -16.09 -19.23
CA ASN A 121 -9.76 -16.95 -20.29
C ASN A 121 -8.33 -17.47 -20.06
N GLY A 122 -7.95 -17.75 -18.80
CA GLY A 122 -6.65 -18.35 -18.46
C GLY A 122 -5.46 -17.38 -18.40
N ALA A 123 -5.65 -16.10 -18.75
CA ALA A 123 -4.63 -15.05 -18.65
C ALA A 123 -4.79 -14.22 -17.35
N PRO A 124 -3.74 -13.58 -16.84
CA PRO A 124 -3.84 -12.63 -15.73
C PRO A 124 -4.60 -11.38 -16.17
N HIS A 125 -5.64 -11.01 -15.43
CA HIS A 125 -6.41 -9.78 -15.66
C HIS A 125 -6.57 -8.98 -14.38
N ILE A 126 -6.75 -7.67 -14.53
CA ILE A 126 -7.14 -6.75 -13.48
C ILE A 126 -8.60 -6.37 -13.74
N PHE A 127 -9.43 -6.51 -12.71
CA PHE A 127 -10.84 -6.15 -12.73
C PHE A 127 -11.02 -4.78 -12.12
N ILE A 128 -11.86 -3.97 -12.75
CA ILE A 128 -12.26 -2.66 -12.25
C ILE A 128 -13.79 -2.66 -12.17
N ALA A 129 -14.36 -2.41 -11.00
CA ALA A 129 -15.78 -2.07 -10.89
C ALA A 129 -15.95 -0.60 -10.61
N LEU A 130 -17.03 -0.08 -11.18
CA LEU A 130 -17.44 1.30 -11.07
C LEU A 130 -18.81 1.31 -10.40
N ARG A 131 -18.95 2.08 -9.33
CA ARG A 131 -20.25 2.36 -8.71
C ARG A 131 -20.65 3.77 -9.10
N ARG A 132 -21.90 3.91 -9.54
CA ARG A 132 -22.49 5.20 -9.86
C ARG A 132 -23.01 5.91 -8.62
N GLU A 133 -23.12 7.23 -8.67
CA GLU A 133 -23.81 8.03 -7.66
C GLU A 133 -25.34 7.77 -7.74
N PRO A 134 -26.07 7.78 -6.60
CA PRO A 134 -27.52 7.75 -6.62
C PRO A 134 -28.09 8.90 -7.45
N GLY A 135 -29.10 8.62 -8.29
CA GLY A 135 -29.73 9.65 -9.14
C GLY A 135 -28.95 10.04 -10.40
N SER A 136 -27.74 9.51 -10.62
CA SER A 136 -26.94 9.83 -11.80
C SER A 136 -27.48 9.21 -13.10
N ASN A 137 -27.33 9.89 -14.24
CA ASN A 137 -27.69 9.36 -15.56
C ASN A 137 -26.65 8.32 -16.05
N VAL A 138 -27.09 7.08 -16.20
CA VAL A 138 -26.24 5.95 -16.63
C VAL A 138 -25.74 6.10 -18.08
N ILE A 139 -26.54 6.69 -18.98
CA ILE A 139 -26.16 6.88 -20.39
C ILE A 139 -25.04 7.92 -20.49
N ASP A 140 -25.17 9.02 -19.75
CA ASP A 140 -24.15 10.07 -19.73
C ASP A 140 -22.86 9.56 -19.10
N ILE A 141 -22.96 8.79 -18.00
CA ILE A 141 -21.80 8.12 -17.39
C ILE A 141 -21.12 7.21 -18.39
N LYS A 142 -21.88 6.34 -19.09
CA LYS A 142 -21.29 5.41 -20.07
C LYS A 142 -20.53 6.17 -21.16
N ARG A 143 -21.10 7.26 -21.69
CA ARG A 143 -20.45 8.07 -22.73
C ARG A 143 -19.15 8.70 -22.24
N ARG A 144 -19.17 9.33 -21.07
CA ARG A 144 -17.98 9.95 -20.46
C ARG A 144 -16.91 8.91 -20.11
N MET A 145 -17.34 7.78 -19.54
CA MET A 145 -16.47 6.68 -19.16
C MET A 145 -15.79 6.05 -20.37
N SER A 146 -16.51 5.80 -21.46
CA SER A 146 -15.90 5.29 -22.70
C SER A 146 -14.83 6.23 -23.26
N ALA A 147 -15.11 7.53 -23.29
CA ALA A 147 -14.12 8.52 -23.73
C ALA A 147 -12.88 8.56 -22.82
N GLU A 148 -13.08 8.47 -21.50
CA GLU A 148 -11.99 8.44 -20.53
C GLU A 148 -11.16 7.15 -20.63
N ILE A 149 -11.79 5.99 -20.84
CA ILE A 149 -11.11 4.72 -21.08
C ILE A 149 -10.25 4.79 -22.34
N ASP A 150 -10.75 5.38 -23.43
CA ASP A 150 -9.99 5.55 -24.67
C ASP A 150 -8.78 6.47 -24.49
N ALA A 151 -8.93 7.54 -23.71
CA ALA A 151 -7.82 8.44 -23.36
C ALA A 151 -6.78 7.72 -22.50
N ILE A 152 -7.20 7.06 -21.42
CA ILE A 152 -6.32 6.26 -20.54
C ILE A 152 -5.58 5.18 -21.34
N ASN A 153 -6.27 4.48 -22.24
CA ASN A 153 -5.65 3.48 -23.09
C ASN A 153 -4.53 4.08 -23.94
N ARG A 154 -4.80 5.19 -24.60
CA ARG A 154 -3.85 5.85 -25.51
C ARG A 154 -2.65 6.44 -24.78
N GLU A 155 -2.90 7.11 -23.66
CA GLU A 155 -1.90 7.92 -22.96
C GLU A 155 -1.07 7.11 -21.96
N LEU A 156 -1.66 6.09 -21.33
CA LEU A 156 -1.05 5.39 -20.20
C LEU A 156 -0.89 3.89 -20.44
N LEU A 157 -1.93 3.19 -20.87
CA LEU A 157 -1.93 1.72 -20.86
C LEU A 157 -1.23 1.10 -22.06
N VAL A 158 -1.50 1.57 -23.29
CA VAL A 158 -0.87 1.04 -24.51
C VAL A 158 0.66 1.19 -24.46
N PRO A 159 1.23 2.36 -24.08
CA PRO A 159 2.68 2.50 -23.88
C PRO A 159 3.25 1.53 -22.84
N ALA A 160 2.46 1.17 -21.83
CA ALA A 160 2.82 0.21 -20.79
C ALA A 160 2.49 -1.25 -21.14
N GLY A 161 2.07 -1.54 -22.38
CA GLY A 161 1.72 -2.89 -22.84
C GLY A 161 0.41 -3.45 -22.27
N MET A 162 -0.48 -2.58 -21.78
CA MET A 162 -1.76 -2.93 -21.18
C MET A 162 -2.93 -2.39 -22.00
N GLN A 163 -4.12 -2.96 -21.79
CA GLN A 163 -5.36 -2.47 -22.39
C GLN A 163 -6.54 -2.65 -21.43
N LEU A 164 -7.27 -1.56 -21.19
CA LEU A 164 -8.53 -1.57 -20.46
C LEU A 164 -9.69 -1.72 -21.45
N LYS A 165 -10.61 -2.63 -21.16
CA LYS A 165 -11.83 -2.85 -21.97
C LYS A 165 -13.07 -2.63 -21.10
N PRO A 166 -14.10 -1.94 -21.62
CA PRO A 166 -15.38 -1.74 -20.92
C PRO A 166 -16.24 -3.01 -20.88
#